data_AF-G0EF84-F1
#
_entry.id   AF-G0EF84-F1
#
_cell.length_a   1.000
_cell.length_b   1.000
_cell.length_c   1.000
_cell.angle_alpha   90.00
_cell.angle_beta   90.00
_cell.angle_gamma   90.00
#
_symmetry.space_group_name_H-M   'P 1'
#
loop_
_entity.id
_entity.type
_entity.pdbx_description
1 polymer ?
#
loop_
_entity_poly.entity_id
_entity_poly.type
_entity_poly.pdbx_seq_one_letter_code
_entity_poly.pdbx_strand_id
1 'polypeptide(L)'
;MQTVSGERVFIMPAVFYKAIFEALQSVAGAAARSLMYYIGVKAGRAMAKDALRVRSGTENIDSVRAIAEILEAMGVGKLESVEKAGSAVKLVLSNTLSGALGIDGGEGCHLERGLVAGMMSEMIGKRVVVKQAQGEKGKCVFEVEVTG
;
A
#
# COMPACT_ATOMS: atom_id res chain seq x y z
N MET A 1 -21.30 -13.90 7.13
CA MET A 1 -20.08 -13.17 7.57
C MET A 1 -19.08 -13.27 6.42
N GLN A 2 -18.60 -12.16 5.89
CA GLN A 2 -17.58 -12.20 4.82
C GLN A 2 -16.20 -12.40 5.45
N THR A 3 -15.42 -13.31 4.88
CA THR A 3 -14.07 -13.63 5.36
C THR A 3 -13.10 -13.78 4.19
N VAL A 4 -11.85 -13.36 4.38
CA VAL A 4 -10.72 -13.64 3.47
C VAL A 4 -9.67 -14.36 4.28
N SER A 5 -9.22 -15.53 3.81
CA SER A 5 -8.18 -16.32 4.49
C SER A 5 -8.51 -16.69 5.95
N GLY A 6 -9.79 -16.82 6.29
CA GLY A 6 -10.24 -17.09 7.67
C GLY A 6 -10.40 -15.84 8.54
N GLU A 7 -9.97 -14.67 8.07
CA GLU A 7 -10.11 -13.39 8.78
C GLU A 7 -11.39 -12.67 8.36
N ARG A 8 -12.03 -12.00 9.32
CA ARG A 8 -13.23 -11.19 9.04
C ARG A 8 -12.86 -9.99 8.20
N VAL A 9 -13.59 -9.79 7.10
CA VAL A 9 -13.50 -8.59 6.28
C VAL A 9 -14.81 -7.82 6.29
N PHE A 10 -14.72 -6.51 6.06
CA PHE A 10 -15.88 -5.68 5.83
C PHE A 10 -15.58 -4.74 4.66
N ILE A 11 -16.60 -4.49 3.84
CA ILE A 11 -16.52 -3.57 2.70
C ILE A 11 -16.97 -2.19 3.19
N MET A 12 -16.14 -1.19 2.95
CA MET A 12 -16.38 0.18 3.38
C MET A 12 -16.53 1.09 2.16
N PRO A 13 -17.59 1.93 2.08
CA PRO A 13 -17.69 2.95 1.05
C PRO A 13 -16.51 3.93 1.12
N ALA A 14 -15.94 4.28 -0.03
CA ALA A 14 -14.77 5.17 -0.10
C ALA A 14 -15.01 6.54 0.59
N VAL A 15 -16.25 7.04 0.56
CA VAL A 15 -16.65 8.28 1.26
C VAL A 15 -16.47 8.22 2.78
N PHE A 16 -16.67 7.04 3.39
CA PHE A 16 -16.46 6.86 4.82
C PHE A 16 -14.96 6.89 5.15
N TYR A 17 -14.15 6.25 4.30
CA TYR A 17 -12.70 6.30 4.42
C TYR A 17 -12.16 7.74 4.30
N LYS A 18 -12.68 8.51 3.33
CA LYS A 18 -12.36 9.93 3.18
C LYS A 18 -12.68 10.73 4.46
N ALA A 19 -13.84 10.52 5.05
CA ALA A 19 -14.23 11.21 6.28
C ALA A 19 -13.29 10.89 7.45
N ILE A 20 -12.81 9.65 7.59
CA ILE A 20 -11.79 9.29 8.58
C ILE A 20 -10.50 10.08 8.33
N PHE A 21 -10.04 10.12 7.08
CA PHE A 21 -8.82 10.84 6.73
C PHE A 21 -8.94 12.34 7.03
N GLU A 22 -10.04 12.96 6.64
CA GLU A 22 -10.29 14.38 6.90
C GLU A 22 -10.36 14.68 8.40
N ALA A 23 -10.98 13.79 9.18
CA ALA A 23 -10.99 13.89 10.63
C ALA A 23 -9.57 13.81 11.21
N LEU A 24 -8.76 12.84 10.79
CA LEU A 24 -7.36 12.72 11.21
C LEU A 24 -6.55 13.97 10.84
N GLN A 25 -6.73 14.48 9.63
CA GLN A 25 -6.08 15.70 9.15
C GLN A 25 -6.49 16.91 9.99
N SER A 26 -7.77 17.02 10.38
CA SER A 26 -8.27 18.12 11.20
C SER A 26 -7.70 18.13 12.62
N VAL A 27 -7.43 16.95 13.18
CA VAL A 27 -6.92 16.81 14.55
C VAL A 27 -5.39 16.89 14.60
N ALA A 28 -4.70 16.20 13.68
CA ALA A 28 -3.25 16.02 13.73
C ALA A 28 -2.49 16.91 12.73
N GLY A 29 -3.19 17.64 11.85
CA GLY A 29 -2.57 18.48 10.83
C GLY A 29 -1.55 17.71 9.99
N ALA A 30 -0.35 18.27 9.82
CA ALA A 30 0.73 17.65 9.05
C ALA A 30 1.15 16.25 9.57
N ALA A 31 0.95 15.95 10.86
CA ALA A 31 1.31 14.65 11.43
C ALA A 31 0.40 13.51 10.94
N ALA A 32 -0.79 13.82 10.42
CA ALA A 32 -1.70 12.82 9.86
C ALA A 32 -1.05 12.03 8.72
N ARG A 33 -0.20 12.66 7.90
CA ARG A 33 0.53 12.01 6.80
C ARG A 33 1.44 10.88 7.28
N SER A 34 2.23 11.15 8.32
CA SER A 34 3.10 10.17 8.96
C SER A 34 2.29 9.04 9.62
N LEU A 35 1.16 9.39 10.23
CA LEU A 35 0.25 8.41 10.83
C LEU A 35 -0.34 7.48 9.76
N MET A 36 -0.79 8.01 8.62
CA MET A 36 -1.34 7.22 7.51
C MET A 36 -0.30 6.28 6.91
N TYR A 37 0.95 6.75 6.76
CA TYR A 37 2.05 5.88 6.39
C TYR A 37 2.25 4.74 7.39
N TYR A 38 2.26 5.04 8.70
CA TYR A 38 2.45 4.03 9.73
C TYR A 38 1.30 3.00 9.78
N ILE A 39 0.06 3.46 9.66
CA ILE A 39 -1.13 2.60 9.53
C ILE A 39 -0.95 1.68 8.32
N GLY A 40 -0.57 2.24 7.16
CA GLY A 40 -0.28 1.48 5.95
C GLY A 40 0.79 0.41 6.17
N VAL A 41 1.91 0.73 6.83
CA VAL A 41 2.99 -0.24 7.13
C VAL A 41 2.47 -1.39 8.00
N LYS A 42 1.71 -1.07 9.05
CA LYS A 42 1.16 -2.10 9.96
C LYS A 42 0.15 -2.99 9.25
N ALA A 43 -0.78 -2.40 8.50
CA ALA A 43 -1.76 -3.14 7.71
C ALA A 43 -1.08 -4.00 6.65
N GLY A 44 -0.12 -3.43 5.91
CA GLY A 44 0.67 -4.11 4.88
C GLY A 44 1.34 -5.38 5.40
N ARG A 45 2.01 -5.30 6.55
CA ARG A 45 2.63 -6.48 7.18
C ARG A 45 1.60 -7.55 7.56
N ALA A 46 0.48 -7.15 8.17
CA ALA A 46 -0.57 -8.10 8.56
C ALA A 46 -1.12 -8.84 7.34
N MET A 47 -1.45 -8.13 6.27
CA MET A 47 -1.96 -8.73 5.04
C MET A 47 -0.94 -9.62 4.34
N ALA A 48 0.34 -9.24 4.34
CA ALA A 48 1.39 -10.10 3.80
C ALA A 48 1.55 -11.40 4.60
N LYS A 49 1.46 -11.35 5.94
CA LYS A 49 1.45 -12.56 6.78
C LYS A 49 0.29 -13.49 6.44
N ASP A 50 -0.90 -12.93 6.28
CA ASP A 50 -2.08 -13.72 5.90
C ASP A 50 -1.93 -14.32 4.50
N ALA A 51 -1.39 -13.56 3.54
CA ALA A 51 -1.10 -14.04 2.20
C ALA A 51 -0.06 -15.18 2.20
N LEU A 52 0.99 -15.05 3.00
CA LEU A 52 2.02 -16.09 3.16
C LEU A 52 1.47 -17.34 3.86
N ARG A 53 0.57 -17.18 4.85
CA ARG A 53 -0.11 -18.29 5.53
C ARG A 53 -0.92 -19.17 4.58
N VAL A 54 -1.63 -18.55 3.64
CA VAL A 54 -2.46 -19.28 2.66
C VAL A 54 -1.63 -19.88 1.52
N ARG A 55 -0.43 -19.36 1.26
CA ARG A 55 0.44 -19.79 0.14
C ARG A 55 1.51 -20.82 0.51
N SER A 56 1.38 -21.52 1.63
CA SER A 56 2.35 -22.54 2.08
C SER A 56 2.70 -23.54 0.95
N GLY A 57 3.90 -23.43 0.38
CA GLY A 57 4.45 -24.38 -0.60
C GLY A 57 4.96 -23.81 -1.94
N THR A 58 4.73 -22.53 -2.26
CA THR A 58 5.26 -21.94 -3.50
C THR A 58 6.51 -21.10 -3.24
N GLU A 59 7.68 -21.63 -3.59
CA GLU A 59 8.93 -20.86 -3.65
C GLU A 59 8.87 -19.84 -4.80
N ASN A 60 9.33 -18.62 -4.52
CA ASN A 60 9.53 -17.53 -5.48
C ASN A 60 8.33 -17.12 -6.34
N ILE A 61 7.26 -16.65 -5.68
CA ILE A 61 6.42 -15.67 -6.36
C ILE A 61 7.16 -14.33 -6.39
N ASP A 62 7.24 -13.74 -7.58
CA ASP A 62 7.57 -12.33 -7.81
C ASP A 62 6.77 -11.49 -6.81
N SER A 63 7.38 -11.16 -5.68
CA SER A 63 6.68 -10.64 -4.49
C SER A 63 6.00 -9.32 -4.82
N VAL A 64 6.54 -8.58 -5.79
CA VAL A 64 5.96 -7.35 -6.32
C VAL A 64 4.61 -7.62 -6.98
N ARG A 65 4.52 -8.66 -7.83
CA ARG A 65 3.29 -9.02 -8.52
C ARG A 65 2.21 -9.51 -7.55
N ALA A 66 2.57 -10.31 -6.55
CA ALA A 66 1.63 -10.71 -5.50
C ALA A 66 1.05 -9.53 -4.73
N ILE A 67 1.90 -8.56 -4.39
CA ILE A 67 1.48 -7.34 -3.70
C ILE A 67 0.51 -6.55 -4.56
N ALA A 68 0.81 -6.41 -5.85
CA ALA A 68 -0.09 -5.75 -6.78
C ALA A 68 -1.47 -6.41 -6.85
N GLU A 69 -1.52 -7.74 -6.96
CA GLU A 69 -2.78 -8.50 -6.97
C GLU A 69 -3.59 -8.26 -5.69
N ILE A 70 -2.93 -8.22 -4.52
CA ILE A 70 -3.61 -7.96 -3.25
C ILE A 70 -4.12 -6.52 -3.18
N LEU A 71 -3.29 -5.53 -3.56
CA LEU A 71 -3.68 -4.12 -3.56
C LEU A 71 -4.86 -3.85 -4.51
N GLU A 72 -4.86 -4.46 -5.69
CA GLU A 72 -5.95 -4.34 -6.66
C GLU A 72 -7.23 -5.01 -6.15
N ALA A 73 -7.13 -6.22 -5.59
CA ALA A 73 -8.28 -6.93 -5.02
C ALA A 73 -8.93 -6.19 -3.84
N MET A 74 -8.15 -5.39 -3.10
CA MET A 74 -8.65 -4.57 -2.00
C MET A 74 -9.15 -3.18 -2.45
N GLY A 75 -9.08 -2.87 -3.74
CA GLY A 75 -9.48 -1.55 -4.27
C GLY A 75 -8.54 -0.42 -3.84
N VAL A 76 -7.29 -0.72 -3.49
CA VAL A 76 -6.30 0.28 -3.09
C VAL A 76 -5.70 0.98 -4.31
N GLY A 77 -5.48 0.24 -5.39
CA GLY A 77 -4.92 0.75 -6.63
C GLY A 77 -4.49 -0.39 -7.55
N LYS A 78 -4.28 -0.07 -8.82
CA LYS A 78 -3.84 -1.01 -9.85
C LYS A 78 -2.37 -0.83 -10.15
N LEU A 79 -1.60 -1.92 -10.21
CA LEU A 79 -0.23 -1.85 -10.68
C LEU A 79 -0.19 -1.65 -12.20
N GLU A 80 0.45 -0.57 -12.64
CA GLU A 80 0.68 -0.30 -14.07
C GLU A 80 2.02 -0.83 -14.56
N SER A 81 3.10 -0.58 -13.80
CA SER A 81 4.43 -1.02 -14.18
C SER A 81 5.34 -1.28 -12.98
N VAL A 82 6.32 -2.14 -13.24
CA VAL A 82 7.44 -2.47 -12.36
C VAL A 82 8.69 -2.35 -13.20
N GLU A 83 9.55 -1.40 -12.86
CA GLU A 83 10.76 -1.11 -13.63
C GLU A 83 11.97 -1.18 -12.71
N LYS A 84 13.08 -1.73 -13.21
CA LYS A 84 14.35 -1.65 -12.48
C LYS A 84 14.90 -0.23 -12.62
N ALA A 85 15.19 0.41 -11.49
CA ALA A 85 15.78 1.75 -11.42
C ALA A 85 17.10 1.67 -10.64
N GLY A 86 18.18 1.28 -11.32
CA GLY A 86 19.48 1.05 -10.67
C GLY A 86 19.42 -0.09 -9.65
N SER A 87 19.66 0.23 -8.37
CA SER A 87 19.52 -0.69 -7.22
C SER A 87 18.09 -0.73 -6.64
N ALA A 88 17.21 0.15 -7.10
CA ALA A 88 15.83 0.23 -6.67
C ALA A 88 14.88 -0.43 -7.69
N VAL A 89 13.66 -0.68 -7.25
CA VAL A 89 12.52 -1.02 -8.12
C VAL A 89 11.56 0.16 -8.11
N LYS A 90 11.23 0.67 -9.29
CA LYS A 90 10.19 1.66 -9.48
C LYS A 90 8.85 0.97 -9.66
N LEU A 91 7.87 1.33 -8.84
CA LEU A 91 6.50 0.84 -8.89
C LEU A 91 5.56 1.97 -9.25
N VAL A 92 4.68 1.73 -10.22
CA VAL A 92 3.65 2.69 -10.63
C VAL A 92 2.29 2.10 -10.30
N LEU A 93 1.57 2.75 -9.38
CA LEU A 93 0.16 2.45 -9.09
C LEU A 93 -0.74 3.51 -9.73
N SER A 94 -1.81 3.10 -10.38
CA SER A 94 -2.89 3.99 -10.84
C SER A 94 -4.23 3.63 -10.22
N ASN A 95 -5.24 4.48 -10.45
CA ASN A 95 -6.56 4.38 -9.83
C ASN A 95 -6.47 4.22 -8.30
N THR A 96 -5.55 4.96 -7.68
CA THR A 96 -5.27 4.80 -6.26
C THR A 96 -6.40 5.36 -5.40
N LEU A 97 -6.63 4.75 -4.24
CA LEU A 97 -7.65 5.15 -3.28
C LEU A 97 -7.46 6.61 -2.84
N SER A 98 -6.23 6.99 -2.47
CA SER A 98 -5.88 8.37 -2.12
C SER A 98 -6.19 9.35 -3.25
N GLY A 99 -5.84 8.99 -4.48
CA GLY A 99 -6.09 9.80 -5.68
C GLY A 99 -7.58 9.95 -5.97
N ALA A 100 -8.35 8.86 -5.91
CA ALA A 100 -9.80 8.86 -6.12
C ALA A 100 -10.54 9.70 -5.07
N LEU A 101 -10.01 9.76 -3.85
CA LEU A 101 -10.62 10.53 -2.76
C LEU A 101 -10.18 12.00 -2.73
N GLY A 102 -9.20 12.38 -3.57
CA GLY A 102 -8.62 13.73 -3.58
C GLY A 102 -7.87 14.05 -2.29
N ILE A 103 -7.33 13.04 -1.62
CA ILE A 103 -6.58 13.19 -0.38
C ILE A 103 -5.26 13.92 -0.69
N ASP A 104 -4.96 14.98 0.08
CA ASP A 104 -3.74 15.80 -0.04
C ASP A 104 -3.51 16.36 -1.46
N GLY A 105 -4.57 16.77 -2.17
CA GLY A 105 -4.45 17.40 -3.49
C GLY A 105 -3.93 16.50 -4.61
N GLY A 106 -3.81 15.19 -4.37
CA GLY A 106 -3.22 14.22 -5.29
C GLY A 106 -1.74 13.93 -5.05
N GLU A 107 -1.10 14.56 -4.06
CA GLU A 107 0.31 14.32 -3.72
C GLU A 107 0.51 13.28 -2.59
N GLY A 108 -0.57 12.86 -1.91
CA GLY A 108 -0.48 12.12 -0.64
C GLY A 108 -0.76 10.62 -0.70
N CYS A 109 0.03 9.87 -1.46
CA CYS A 109 -0.04 8.39 -1.52
C CYS A 109 0.53 7.71 -0.26
N HIS A 110 0.35 8.30 0.92
CA HIS A 110 1.03 7.91 2.15
C HIS A 110 0.58 6.54 2.67
N LEU A 111 -0.72 6.24 2.58
CA LEU A 111 -1.25 4.93 2.93
C LEU A 111 -0.68 3.87 1.99
N GLU A 112 -0.81 4.07 0.67
CA GLU A 112 -0.35 3.13 -0.36
C GLU A 112 1.15 2.88 -0.23
N ARG A 113 1.93 3.94 -0.01
CA ARG A 113 3.38 3.83 0.26
C ARG A 113 3.65 2.97 1.49
N GLY A 114 2.87 3.16 2.56
CA GLY A 114 2.96 2.36 3.77
C GLY A 114 2.60 0.90 3.53
N LEU A 115 1.50 0.65 2.82
CA LEU A 115 1.04 -0.71 2.46
C LEU A 115 2.11 -1.46 1.68
N VAL A 116 2.65 -0.85 0.63
CA VAL A 116 3.74 -1.41 -0.18
C VAL A 116 4.97 -1.68 0.69
N ALA A 117 5.39 -0.71 1.51
CA ALA A 117 6.54 -0.88 2.40
C ALA A 117 6.36 -2.03 3.39
N GLY A 118 5.18 -2.12 4.01
CA GLY A 118 4.83 -3.16 4.97
C GLY A 118 4.80 -4.55 4.34
N MET A 119 4.11 -4.69 3.20
CA MET A 119 4.01 -5.96 2.50
C MET A 119 5.37 -6.43 1.96
N MET A 120 6.10 -5.56 1.26
CA MET A 120 7.43 -5.90 0.71
C MET A 120 8.40 -6.32 1.81
N SER A 121 8.41 -5.59 2.94
CA SER A 121 9.31 -5.95 4.06
C SER A 121 9.01 -7.33 4.62
N GLU A 122 7.72 -7.68 4.73
CA GLU A 122 7.30 -8.97 5.28
C GLU A 122 7.57 -10.11 4.29
N MET A 123 7.26 -9.92 2.99
CA MET A 123 7.43 -10.96 1.97
C MET A 123 8.91 -11.22 1.63
N ILE A 124 9.75 -10.18 1.62
CA ILE A 124 11.20 -10.31 1.35
C ILE A 124 11.95 -10.77 2.61
N GLY A 125 11.38 -10.59 3.80
CA GLY A 125 12.05 -10.87 5.08
C GLY A 125 13.21 -9.91 5.37
N LYS A 126 13.25 -8.75 4.70
CA LYS A 126 14.27 -7.71 4.89
C LYS A 126 13.60 -6.37 5.10
N ARG A 127 14.37 -5.40 5.63
CA ARG A 127 13.89 -4.03 5.70
C ARG A 127 13.81 -3.44 4.30
N VAL A 128 12.69 -2.82 3.97
CA VAL A 128 12.48 -2.15 2.69
C VAL A 128 12.19 -0.67 2.94
N VAL A 129 12.81 0.20 2.15
CA VAL A 129 12.56 1.64 2.14
C VAL A 129 11.75 1.95 0.89
N VAL A 130 10.61 2.62 1.08
CA VAL A 130 9.74 3.08 -0.02
C VAL A 130 9.68 4.60 -0.01
N LYS A 131 10.23 5.20 -1.05
CA LYS A 131 10.18 6.64 -1.32
C LYS A 131 9.11 6.91 -2.36
N GLN A 132 8.42 8.04 -2.25
CA GLN A 132 7.52 8.49 -3.29
C GLN A 132 8.32 9.40 -4.24
N ALA A 133 8.46 8.96 -5.49
CA ALA A 133 9.13 9.74 -6.52
C ALA A 133 8.19 10.77 -7.15
N GLN A 134 6.91 10.40 -7.32
CA GLN A 134 5.88 11.29 -7.85
C GLN A 134 4.51 10.89 -7.29
N GLY A 135 3.67 11.89 -6.97
CA GLY A 135 2.24 11.69 -6.74
C GLY A 135 1.47 12.67 -7.61
N GLU A 136 0.53 12.17 -8.39
CA GLU A 136 -0.44 12.98 -9.12
C GLU A 136 -1.84 12.36 -8.95
N LYS A 137 -2.90 13.09 -9.30
CA LYS A 137 -4.28 12.61 -9.11
C LYS A 137 -4.48 11.21 -9.70
N GLY A 138 -4.72 10.24 -8.82
CA GLY A 138 -4.98 8.85 -9.20
C GLY A 138 -3.74 8.04 -9.54
N LYS A 139 -2.52 8.57 -9.40
CA LYS A 139 -1.28 7.86 -9.73
C LYS A 139 -0.18 8.10 -8.70
N CYS A 140 0.43 7.01 -8.25
CA CYS A 140 1.50 7.02 -7.26
C CYS A 140 2.71 6.30 -7.83
N VAL A 141 3.86 6.97 -7.83
CA VAL A 141 5.14 6.40 -8.27
C VAL A 141 6.04 6.24 -7.05
N PHE A 142 6.46 5.01 -6.80
CA PHE A 142 7.31 4.65 -5.67
C PHE A 142 8.65 4.11 -6.15
N GLU A 143 9.70 4.44 -5.40
CA GLU A 143 11.01 3.80 -5.48
C GLU A 143 11.19 2.91 -4.25
N VAL A 144 11.47 1.64 -4.50
CA VAL A 144 11.59 0.60 -3.49
C VAL A 144 13.03 0.12 -3.45
N GLU A 145 13.66 0.28 -2.29
CA GLU A 145 15.04 -0.12 -2.02
C GLU A 145 15.06 -1.15 -0.90
N VAL A 146 15.68 -2.30 -1.15
CA VAL A 146 15.93 -3.30 -0.11
C VAL A 146 17.18 -2.89 0.66
N THR A 147 17.03 -2.67 1.96
CA THR A 147 18.14 -2.38 2.86
C THR A 147 18.52 -3.65 3.62
N GLY A 148 19.79 -4.05 3.49
CA GLY A 148 20.36 -5.21 4.17
C GLY A 148 20.46 -5.02 5.68
#